data_AF-A0A1B6D2N5-F1
#
_entry.id   AF-A0A1B6D2N5-F1
#
_cell.length_a   1.000
_cell.length_b   1.000
_cell.length_c   1.000
_cell.angle_alpha   90.00
_cell.angle_beta   90.00
_cell.angle_gamma   90.00
#
_symmetry.space_group_name_H-M   'P 1'
#
loop_
_entity.id
_entity.type
_entity.pdbx_description
1 polymer ?
#
loop_
_entity_poly.entity_id
_entity_poly.type
_entity_poly.pdbx_seq_one_letter_code
_entity_poly.pdbx_strand_id
1 'polypeptide(L)'
;MVDFSRTNLQDGHLAVMWKDTTFNYSFYLWFEDLMGSPLKPKVCPTVAVKSLPIPGILCGDFYEKLIEACFPKMPVNKIKCFELYCIHLGLATPSCVLEQSRRIAATIWEVTGLPTNPLDIL
;
A
#
# COMPACT_ATOMS: atom_id res chain seq x y z
N MET A 1 -8.00 8.61 -12.43
CA MET A 1 -7.41 8.91 -11.10
C MET A 1 -6.76 7.67 -10.51
N VAL A 2 -7.48 6.56 -10.35
CA VAL A 2 -6.89 5.26 -9.92
C VAL A 2 -5.83 4.75 -10.91
N ASP A 3 -5.99 4.98 -12.21
CA ASP A 3 -4.98 4.59 -13.20
C ASP A 3 -3.65 5.35 -13.04
N PHE A 4 -3.71 6.55 -12.46
CA PHE A 4 -2.50 7.33 -12.15
C PHE A 4 -1.69 6.65 -11.05
N SER A 5 -2.31 6.22 -9.95
CA SER A 5 -1.59 5.46 -8.91
C SER A 5 -1.06 4.13 -9.42
N ARG A 6 -1.83 3.42 -10.26
CA ARG A 6 -1.39 2.16 -10.89
C ARG A 6 -0.17 2.34 -11.79
N THR A 7 -0.16 3.39 -12.61
CA THR A 7 0.98 3.71 -13.48
C THR A 7 2.22 4.01 -12.65
N ASN A 8 2.08 4.85 -11.61
CA ASN A 8 3.20 5.14 -10.72
C ASN A 8 3.68 3.92 -9.94
N LEU A 9 2.78 3.00 -9.57
CA LEU A 9 3.16 1.73 -8.96
C LEU A 9 3.96 0.87 -9.95
N GLN A 10 3.64 0.86 -11.24
CA GLN A 10 4.46 0.19 -12.27
C GLN A 10 5.86 0.77 -12.40
N ASP A 11 6.01 2.07 -12.15
CA ASP A 11 7.32 2.72 -12.05
C ASP A 11 8.04 2.43 -10.72
N GLY A 12 7.39 1.69 -9.80
CA GLY A 12 7.91 1.28 -8.51
C GLY A 12 7.68 2.28 -7.39
N HIS A 13 6.84 3.31 -7.60
CA HIS A 13 6.47 4.24 -6.54
C HIS A 13 5.42 3.61 -5.62
N LEU A 14 5.86 3.30 -4.40
CA LEU A 14 4.99 2.74 -3.35
C LEU A 14 4.20 3.81 -2.58
N ALA A 15 4.54 5.08 -2.75
CA ALA A 15 3.84 6.18 -2.12
C ALA A 15 3.80 7.37 -3.09
N VAL A 16 2.60 7.88 -3.37
CA VAL A 16 2.39 9.01 -4.29
C VAL A 16 1.27 9.89 -3.76
N MET A 17 1.46 11.20 -3.84
CA MET A 17 0.43 12.19 -3.56
C MET A 17 0.34 13.14 -4.74
N TRP A 18 -0.88 13.43 -5.18
CA TRP A 18 -1.14 14.36 -6.27
C TRP A 18 -2.47 15.06 -6.04
N LYS A 19 -2.71 16.14 -6.78
CA LYS A 19 -3.93 16.92 -6.63
C LYS A 19 -4.45 17.41 -7.97
N ASP A 20 -5.76 17.58 -8.05
CA ASP A 20 -6.39 18.34 -9.12
C ASP A 20 -7.01 19.62 -8.56
N THR A 21 -7.96 20.23 -9.28
CA THR A 21 -8.65 21.44 -8.85
C THR A 21 -9.59 21.24 -7.66
N THR A 22 -10.05 20.01 -7.42
CA THR A 22 -11.15 19.70 -6.52
C THR A 22 -10.70 18.81 -5.37
N PHE A 23 -9.73 17.93 -5.57
CA PHE A 23 -9.33 16.89 -4.63
C PHE A 23 -7.80 16.75 -4.51
N ASN A 24 -7.36 16.30 -3.33
CA ASN A 24 -6.04 15.72 -3.11
C ASN A 24 -6.16 14.20 -3.00
N TYR A 25 -5.31 13.51 -3.73
CA TYR A 25 -5.24 12.05 -3.76
C TYR A 25 -3.94 11.60 -3.12
N SER A 26 -4.01 10.48 -2.40
CA SER A 26 -2.82 9.83 -1.89
C SER A 26 -2.95 8.32 -2.01
N PHE A 27 -1.87 7.71 -2.48
CA PHE A 27 -1.74 6.28 -2.65
C PHE A 27 -0.54 5.80 -1.85
N TYR A 28 -0.73 4.71 -1.12
CA TYR A 28 0.32 4.03 -0.36
C TYR A 28 0.19 2.52 -0.53
N LEU A 29 1.32 1.86 -0.74
CA LEU A 29 1.46 0.42 -0.70
C LEU A 29 2.62 0.10 0.25
N TRP A 30 2.36 -0.77 1.23
CA TRP A 30 3.40 -1.17 2.18
C TRP A 30 3.25 -2.64 2.56
N PHE A 31 4.30 -3.15 3.18
CA PHE A 31 4.40 -4.53 3.60
C PHE A 31 4.62 -4.59 5.10
N GLU A 32 4.00 -5.58 5.74
CA GLU A 32 4.19 -5.88 7.15
C GLU A 32 4.43 -7.37 7.32
N ASP A 33 5.12 -7.74 8.41
CA ASP A 33 5.14 -9.13 8.83
C ASP A 33 3.85 -9.51 9.57
N LEU A 34 3.75 -10.76 10.01
CA LEU A 34 2.58 -11.24 10.74
C LEU A 34 2.36 -10.53 12.09
N MET A 35 3.39 -9.88 12.64
CA MET A 35 3.37 -9.15 13.90
C MET A 35 3.10 -7.65 13.71
N GLY A 36 2.79 -7.22 12.48
CA GLY A 36 2.55 -5.81 12.15
C GLY A 36 3.81 -4.95 12.05
N SER A 37 5.01 -5.55 12.00
CA SER A 37 6.24 -4.79 11.83
C SER A 37 6.46 -4.41 10.37
N PRO A 38 6.82 -3.16 10.06
CA PRO A 38 6.99 -2.72 8.68
C PRO A 38 8.17 -3.40 7.99
N LEU A 39 7.94 -3.95 6.81
CA LEU A 39 8.93 -4.62 5.98
C LEU A 39 9.35 -3.73 4.80
N LYS A 40 10.65 -3.62 4.59
CA LYS A 40 11.22 -2.95 3.41
C LYS A 40 11.53 -3.97 2.32
N PRO A 41 11.08 -3.75 1.06
CA PRO A 41 11.42 -4.60 -0.07
C PRO A 41 12.93 -4.88 -0.15
N LYS A 42 13.30 -6.13 -0.39
CA LYS A 42 14.70 -6.53 -0.58
C LYS A 42 15.17 -6.32 -2.00
N VAL A 43 14.23 -6.35 -2.95
CA VAL A 43 14.44 -5.99 -4.36
C VAL A 43 13.79 -4.63 -4.61
N CYS A 44 14.39 -3.85 -5.52
CA CYS A 44 13.83 -2.57 -5.93
C CYS A 44 12.41 -2.77 -6.52
N PRO A 45 11.38 -2.09 -5.98
CA PRO A 45 10.01 -2.21 -6.48
C PRO A 45 9.86 -1.93 -7.98
N THR A 46 10.65 -0.99 -8.54
CA THR A 46 10.65 -0.70 -9.98
C THR A 46 11.03 -1.90 -10.84
N VAL A 47 11.87 -2.81 -10.32
CA VAL A 47 12.22 -4.05 -11.03
C VAL A 47 11.13 -5.10 -10.83
N ALA A 48 10.62 -5.21 -9.60
CA ALA A 48 9.59 -6.18 -9.24
C ALA A 48 8.27 -5.96 -9.99
N VAL A 49 7.82 -4.71 -10.16
CA VAL A 49 6.51 -4.41 -10.74
C VAL A 49 6.55 -4.43 -12.28
N LYS A 50 7.70 -4.17 -12.93
CA LYS A 50 7.81 -4.15 -14.40
C LYS A 50 7.45 -5.48 -15.07
N SER A 51 7.66 -6.60 -14.39
CA SER A 51 7.30 -7.94 -14.88
C SER A 51 5.83 -8.30 -14.60
N LEU A 52 5.10 -7.47 -13.87
CA LEU A 52 3.73 -7.73 -13.44
C LEU A 52 2.72 -6.97 -14.31
N PRO A 53 1.52 -7.54 -14.54
CA PRO A 53 0.45 -6.82 -15.20
C PRO A 53 0.01 -5.60 -14.38
N ILE A 54 -0.68 -4.65 -15.03
CA ILE A 54 -1.27 -3.50 -14.33
C ILE A 54 -2.28 -4.05 -13.29
N PRO A 55 -2.16 -3.66 -12.01
CA PRO A 55 -3.11 -4.10 -10.98
C PRO A 55 -4.55 -3.70 -11.34
N GLY A 56 -5.51 -4.62 -11.16
CA GLY A 56 -6.90 -4.43 -11.56
C GLY A 56 -7.77 -5.63 -11.19
N ILE A 57 -9.07 -5.55 -11.46
CA ILE A 57 -10.09 -6.55 -11.04
C ILE A 57 -9.74 -7.98 -11.47
N LEU A 58 -9.01 -8.14 -12.58
CA LEU A 58 -8.63 -9.45 -13.12
C LEU A 58 -7.26 -9.95 -12.64
N CYS A 59 -6.49 -9.14 -11.91
CA CYS A 59 -5.13 -9.48 -11.48
C CYS A 59 -5.13 -10.00 -10.04
N GLY A 60 -5.93 -11.04 -9.79
CA GLY A 60 -6.15 -11.61 -8.45
C GLY A 60 -4.89 -12.08 -7.73
N ASP A 61 -3.84 -12.45 -8.48
CA ASP A 61 -2.53 -12.88 -7.94
C ASP A 61 -1.46 -11.78 -7.96
N PHE A 62 -1.82 -10.52 -8.30
CA PHE A 62 -0.86 -9.43 -8.45
C PHE A 62 -0.06 -9.18 -7.17
N TYR A 63 -0.73 -9.02 -6.02
CA TYR A 63 -0.05 -8.70 -4.77
C TYR A 63 0.78 -9.89 -4.25
N GLU A 64 0.36 -11.12 -4.54
CA GLU A 64 1.13 -12.33 -4.22
C GLU A 64 2.46 -12.32 -4.99
N LYS A 65 2.39 -12.14 -6.32
CA LYS A 65 3.59 -12.03 -7.17
C LYS A 65 4.45 -10.81 -6.84
N LEU A 66 3.83 -9.70 -6.42
CA LEU A 66 4.54 -8.52 -5.96
C LEU A 66 5.36 -8.81 -4.70
N ILE A 67 4.79 -9.54 -3.74
CA ILE A 67 5.49 -9.99 -2.54
C ILE A 67 6.65 -10.92 -2.92
N GLU A 68 6.40 -11.92 -3.78
CA GLU A 68 7.46 -12.85 -4.23
C GLU A 68 8.64 -12.11 -4.86
N ALA A 69 8.34 -11.15 -5.74
CA ALA A 69 9.36 -10.36 -6.42
C ALA A 69 10.11 -9.42 -5.45
N CYS A 70 9.42 -8.82 -4.48
CA CYS A 70 10.03 -7.91 -3.50
C CYS A 70 10.80 -8.64 -2.39
N PHE A 71 10.42 -9.88 -2.07
CA PHE A 71 10.93 -10.65 -0.92
C PHE A 71 11.23 -12.12 -1.28
N PRO A 72 12.16 -12.40 -2.21
CA PRO A 72 12.40 -13.75 -2.75
C PRO A 72 12.90 -14.80 -1.72
N LYS A 73 13.27 -14.36 -0.51
CA LYS A 73 13.77 -15.23 0.57
C LYS A 73 12.76 -15.42 1.71
N MET A 74 11.57 -14.85 1.59
CA MET A 74 10.51 -14.95 2.59
C MET A 74 9.29 -15.61 1.96
N PRO A 75 8.62 -16.53 2.66
CA PRO A 75 7.39 -17.11 2.16
C PRO A 75 6.28 -16.06 2.16
N VAL A 76 5.48 -16.02 1.09
CA VAL A 76 4.46 -14.98 0.86
C VAL A 76 3.43 -14.93 1.99
N ASN A 77 3.08 -16.09 2.55
CA ASN A 77 2.14 -16.20 3.67
C ASN A 77 2.61 -15.56 4.99
N LYS A 78 3.87 -15.11 5.08
CA LYS A 78 4.41 -14.38 6.23
C LYS A 78 4.44 -12.87 6.04
N ILE A 79 3.97 -12.38 4.89
CA ILE A 79 3.98 -10.97 4.53
C ILE A 79 2.56 -10.54 4.21
N LYS A 80 2.10 -9.49 4.90
CA LYS A 80 0.86 -8.80 4.56
C LYS A 80 1.22 -7.64 3.63
N CYS A 81 0.53 -7.54 2.50
CA CYS A 81 0.62 -6.39 1.61
C CYS A 81 -0.66 -5.56 1.77
N PHE A 82 -0.50 -4.28 2.09
CA PHE A 82 -1.60 -3.35 2.26
C PHE A 82 -1.55 -2.29 1.17
N GLU A 83 -2.73 -1.93 0.67
CA GLU A 83 -2.93 -0.84 -0.26
C GLU A 83 -3.94 0.14 0.34
N LEU A 84 -3.59 1.43 0.36
CA LEU A 84 -4.44 2.50 0.82
C LEU A 84 -4.52 3.59 -0.24
N TYR A 85 -5.74 3.88 -0.68
CA TYR A 85 -6.05 4.99 -1.58
C TYR A 85 -7.00 5.94 -0.88
N CYS A 86 -6.58 7.18 -0.65
CA CYS A 86 -7.41 8.21 -0.01
C CYS A 86 -7.72 9.35 -0.99
N ILE A 87 -8.91 9.91 -0.85
CA ILE A 87 -9.36 11.11 -1.54
C ILE A 87 -9.77 12.13 -0.48
N HIS A 88 -9.15 13.30 -0.50
CA HIS A 88 -9.45 14.43 0.35
C HIS A 88 -9.92 15.60 -0.50
N LEU A 89 -10.67 16.54 0.09
CA LEU A 89 -10.98 17.81 -0.58
C LEU A 89 -9.67 18.57 -0.89
N GLY A 90 -9.65 19.31 -1.99
CA GLY A 90 -8.49 20.07 -2.48
C GLY A 90 -7.94 21.11 -1.50
N LEU A 91 -8.73 21.47 -0.48
CA LEU A 91 -8.36 22.35 0.62
C LEU A 91 -7.42 21.69 1.64
N ALA A 92 -7.37 20.36 1.69
CA ALA A 92 -6.50 19.64 2.62
C ALA A 92 -5.03 19.87 2.25
N THR A 93 -4.21 20.24 3.23
CA THR A 93 -2.76 20.38 3.02
C THR A 93 -2.10 19.01 2.92
N PRO A 94 -0.95 18.87 2.21
CA PRO A 94 -0.23 17.60 2.14
C PRO A 94 0.10 17.01 3.51
N SER A 95 0.44 17.84 4.50
CA SER A 95 0.69 17.42 5.87
C SER A 95 -0.56 16.82 6.54
N CYS A 96 -1.72 17.43 6.32
CA CYS A 96 -3.00 16.93 6.84
C CYS A 96 -3.36 15.58 6.21
N VAL A 97 -3.23 15.47 4.88
CA VAL A 97 -3.44 14.21 4.15
C VAL A 97 -2.52 13.11 4.70
N LEU A 98 -1.22 13.39 4.87
CA LEU A 98 -0.26 12.42 5.37
C LEU A 98 -0.58 11.96 6.80
N GLU A 99 -0.95 12.90 7.68
CA GLU A 99 -1.30 12.59 9.07
C GLU A 99 -2.57 11.72 9.13
N GLN A 100 -3.60 12.07 8.38
CA GLN A 100 -4.86 11.32 8.33
C GLN A 100 -4.65 9.91 7.75
N SER A 101 -3.90 9.78 6.65
CA SER A 101 -3.56 8.48 6.08
C SER A 101 -2.79 7.60 7.07
N ARG A 102 -1.88 8.16 7.86
CA ARG A 102 -1.15 7.40 8.90
C ARG A 102 -2.08 6.89 9.99
N ARG A 103 -3.03 7.71 10.45
CA ARG A 103 -4.01 7.31 11.47
C ARG A 103 -4.89 6.16 10.96
N ILE A 104 -5.36 6.25 9.72
CA ILE A 104 -6.14 5.18 9.07
C ILE A 104 -5.33 3.89 8.95
N ALA A 105 -4.07 3.98 8.51
CA ALA A 105 -3.20 2.80 8.41
C ALA A 105 -2.98 2.13 9.77
N ALA A 106 -2.84 2.92 10.86
CA ALA A 106 -2.67 2.39 12.20
C ALA A 106 -3.92 1.66 12.76
N THR A 107 -5.11 1.98 12.25
CA THR A 107 -6.37 1.35 12.66
C THR A 107 -6.89 0.36 11.61
N ILE A 108 -6.07 -0.06 10.65
CA ILE A 108 -6.52 -0.94 9.56
C ILE A 108 -6.93 -2.33 10.06
N TRP A 109 -6.36 -2.77 11.18
CA TRP A 109 -6.73 -4.01 11.85
C TRP A 109 -8.19 -4.01 12.33
N GLU A 110 -8.71 -2.84 12.75
CA GLU A 110 -10.11 -2.68 13.18
C GLU A 110 -11.07 -2.95 12.01
N VAL A 111 -10.66 -2.56 10.81
CA VAL A 111 -11.46 -2.71 9.58
C VAL A 111 -11.35 -4.13 9.01
N THR A 112 -10.15 -4.72 9.06
CA THR A 112 -9.91 -6.07 8.53
C THR A 112 -10.35 -7.18 9.50
N GLY A 113 -10.57 -6.85 10.77
CA GLY A 113 -10.93 -7.82 11.82
C GLY A 113 -9.79 -8.79 12.18
N LEU A 114 -8.57 -8.50 11.71
CA LEU A 114 -7.39 -9.31 11.94
C LEU A 114 -6.46 -8.56 12.89
N PRO A 115 -6.50 -8.85 14.21
CA PRO A 115 -5.61 -8.21 15.17
C PRO A 115 -4.16 -8.45 14.75
N THR A 116 -3.42 -7.36 14.63
CA THR A 116 -2.00 -7.36 14.26
C THR A 116 -1.11 -7.64 15.47
N ASN A 117 -1.59 -7.25 16.65
CA ASN A 117 -0.98 -7.48 17.94
C ASN A 117 -2.03 -8.07 18.90
N PRO A 118 -1.69 -9.05 19.76
CA PRO A 118 -2.58 -9.48 20.84
C PRO A 118 -3.08 -8.34 21.74
N LEU A 119 -2.34 -7.23 21.85
CA LEU A 119 -2.80 -6.02 22.54
C LEU A 119 -3.99 -5.32 21.85
N ASP A 120 -4.23 -5.56 20.56
CA ASP A 120 -5.34 -4.98 19.81
C ASP A 120 -6.71 -5.57 20.25
N ILE A 121 -6.71 -6.64 21.07
CA ILE A 121 -7.91 -7.34 21.56
C ILE A 121 -8.29 -6.90 23.00
N LEU A 122 -7.40 -6.21 23.71
CA LEU A 122 -7.58 -5.76 25.09
C LEU A 122 -8.18 -4.35 25.15
#